data_AF-A0A2N5NEH1-F1
#
_entry.id   AF-A0A2N5NEH1-F1
#
_cell.length_a   1.000
_cell.length_b   1.000
_cell.length_c   1.000
_cell.angle_alpha   90.00
_cell.angle_beta   90.00
_cell.angle_gamma   90.00
#
_symmetry.space_group_name_H-M   'P 1'
#
loop_
_entity.id
_entity.type
_entity.pdbx_description
1 polymer ?
#
loop_
_entity_poly.entity_id
_entity_poly.type
_entity_poly.pdbx_seq_one_letter_code
_entity_poly.pdbx_strand_id
1 'polypeptide(L)'
;MEMQKEEAKMLQWHPAFFAEIQIELQEDAEHLIFENEHQLGTKPKEIDVLIIKKDKGRVIRKNIGRIFRQHNIVEYKSPLDYLSIDDFYKVYGYTCFYKSDTSQMDSIPIEELT
;
A
#
# COMPACT_ATOMS: atom_id res chain seq x y z
N MET A 1 8.22 46.39 2.53
CA MET A 1 9.22 45.70 1.69
C MET A 1 8.76 44.26 1.59
N GLU A 2 8.26 43.93 0.41
CA GLU A 2 7.69 42.63 0.06
C GLU A 2 8.72 41.53 0.28
N MET A 3 8.34 40.52 1.05
CA MET A 3 9.09 39.28 1.12
C MET A 3 8.64 38.42 -0.08
N GLN A 4 9.00 38.86 -1.29
CA GLN A 4 9.03 37.98 -2.46
C GLN A 4 10.23 37.04 -2.29
N LYS A 5 10.06 36.03 -1.43
CA LYS A 5 10.94 34.86 -1.45
C LYS A 5 10.38 33.97 -2.54
N GLU A 6 11.01 34.03 -3.71
CA GLU A 6 10.80 33.08 -4.81
C GLU A 6 10.62 31.68 -4.22
N GLU A 7 9.42 31.12 -4.40
CA GLU A 7 9.23 29.68 -4.32
C GLU A 7 10.23 29.09 -5.32
N ALA A 8 11.36 28.58 -4.82
CA ALA A 8 12.26 27.78 -5.62
C ALA A 8 11.38 26.69 -6.27
N LYS A 9 11.14 26.80 -7.58
CA LYS A 9 10.41 25.81 -8.37
C LYS A 9 11.04 24.46 -8.04
N MET A 10 10.40 23.68 -7.16
CA MET A 10 10.83 22.32 -6.88
C MET A 10 10.82 21.59 -8.22
N LEU A 11 11.99 21.10 -8.66
CA LEU A 11 12.08 20.24 -9.82
C LEU A 11 11.20 19.01 -9.56
N GLN A 12 10.12 18.90 -10.34
CA GLN A 12 9.30 17.70 -10.36
C GLN A 12 9.99 16.67 -11.24
N TRP A 13 10.69 15.72 -10.61
CA TRP A 13 11.41 14.66 -11.32
C TRP A 13 10.49 13.62 -11.96
N HIS A 14 9.26 13.45 -11.45
CA HIS A 14 8.31 12.45 -11.94
C HIS A 14 7.94 12.64 -13.42
N PRO A 15 7.51 13.84 -13.87
CA PRO A 15 7.24 14.06 -15.29
C PRO A 15 8.46 13.85 -16.20
N ALA A 16 9.65 14.24 -15.74
CA ALA A 16 10.88 14.05 -16.51
C ALA A 16 11.22 12.56 -16.67
N PHE A 17 11.13 11.79 -15.58
CA PHE A 17 11.33 10.35 -15.57
C PHE A 17 10.33 9.62 -16.49
N PHE A 18 9.04 9.98 -16.42
CA PHE A 18 8.03 9.37 -17.28
C PHE A 18 8.33 9.60 -18.77
N ALA A 19 8.73 10.83 -19.14
CA ALA A 19 9.12 11.15 -20.52
C ALA A 19 10.39 10.41 -20.96
N GLU A 20 11.38 10.26 -20.09
CA GLU A 20 12.61 9.52 -20.38
C GLU A 20 12.34 8.05 -20.70
N ILE A 21 11.45 7.40 -19.94
CA ILE A 21 11.02 6.02 -20.21
C ILE A 21 10.34 5.89 -21.59
N GLN A 22 9.52 6.88 -21.98
CA GLN A 22 8.88 6.89 -23.29
C GLN A 22 9.89 7.04 -24.44
N ILE A 23 10.94 7.85 -24.24
CA ILE A 23 12.01 8.03 -25.23
C ILE A 23 12.87 6.77 -25.33
N GLU A 24 13.27 6.20 -24.19
CA GLU A 24 14.10 5.00 -24.13
C GLU A 24 13.44 3.80 -24.82
N LEU A 25 12.12 3.66 -24.68
CA LEU A 25 11.33 2.57 -25.25
C LEU A 25 10.61 2.96 -26.57
N GLN A 26 11.03 4.04 -27.23
CA GLN A 26 10.32 4.58 -28.39
C GLN A 26 10.27 3.63 -29.59
N GLU A 27 11.28 2.77 -29.75
CA GLU A 27 11.35 1.81 -30.87
C GLU A 27 10.26 0.73 -30.79
N ASP A 28 9.82 0.37 -29.56
CA ASP A 28 8.76 -0.60 -29.29
C ASP A 28 7.41 0.06 -28.94
N ALA A 29 7.29 1.39 -29.08
CA ALA A 29 6.15 2.14 -28.58
C ALA A 29 4.80 1.69 -29.16
N GLU A 30 4.78 1.13 -30.38
CA GLU A 30 3.55 0.59 -30.99
C GLU A 30 2.99 -0.66 -30.26
N HIS A 31 3.79 -1.27 -29.38
CA HIS A 31 3.43 -2.45 -28.58
C HIS A 31 3.18 -2.12 -27.10
N LEU A 32 3.28 -0.85 -26.70
CA LEU A 32 3.26 -0.43 -25.29
C LEU A 32 2.17 0.61 -25.01
N ILE A 33 1.62 0.58 -23.79
CA ILE A 33 0.74 1.62 -23.26
C ILE A 33 1.44 2.27 -22.07
N PHE A 34 1.63 3.57 -22.13
CA PHE A 34 2.22 4.36 -21.05
C PHE A 34 1.12 5.10 -20.31
N GLU A 35 0.94 4.78 -19.03
CA GLU A 35 0.00 5.47 -18.14
C GLU A 35 0.78 6.12 -17.01
N ASN A 36 0.65 7.44 -16.89
CA ASN A 36 1.26 8.17 -15.79
C ASN A 36 0.38 8.09 -14.55
N GLU A 37 0.98 7.75 -13.40
CA GLU A 37 0.31 7.75 -12.08
C GLU A 37 -1.05 6.99 -12.05
N HIS A 38 -1.09 5.78 -12.62
CA HIS A 38 -2.30 4.95 -12.63
C HIS A 38 -2.87 4.73 -11.22
N GLN A 39 -4.14 5.06 -11.03
CA GLN A 39 -4.83 4.92 -9.75
C GLN A 39 -5.49 3.54 -9.63
N LEU A 40 -5.15 2.78 -8.59
CA LEU A 40 -5.74 1.45 -8.32
C LEU A 40 -7.24 1.50 -7.91
N GLY A 41 -7.84 2.69 -7.86
CA GLY A 41 -9.23 2.90 -7.50
C GLY A 41 -9.59 4.38 -7.48
N THR A 42 -10.89 4.66 -7.32
CA THR A 42 -11.41 6.05 -7.23
C THR A 42 -11.34 6.63 -5.82
N LYS A 43 -11.09 5.78 -4.82
CA LYS A 43 -10.90 6.15 -3.42
C LYS A 43 -9.56 5.60 -2.94
N PRO A 44 -8.90 6.28 -1.97
CA PRO A 44 -7.76 5.72 -1.27
C PRO A 44 -8.08 4.31 -0.78
N LYS A 45 -7.12 3.39 -0.94
CA LYS A 45 -7.26 2.04 -0.41
C LYS A 45 -7.29 2.11 1.12
N GLU A 46 -8.23 1.40 1.71
CA GLU A 46 -8.46 1.37 3.15
C GLU A 46 -8.56 -0.08 3.60
N ILE A 47 -7.98 -0.36 4.76
CA ILE A 47 -8.10 -1.65 5.46
C ILE A 47 -9.40 -1.62 6.25
N ASP A 48 -10.27 -2.63 6.06
CA ASP A 48 -11.56 -2.66 6.74
C ASP A 48 -11.41 -2.75 8.27
N VAL A 49 -10.55 -3.64 8.75
CA VAL A 49 -10.31 -3.84 10.19
C VAL A 49 -8.84 -4.10 10.48
N LEU A 50 -8.25 -3.25 11.33
CA LEU A 50 -6.91 -3.43 11.88
C LEU A 50 -6.98 -3.69 13.39
N ILE A 51 -6.45 -4.84 13.83
CA ILE A 51 -6.42 -5.23 15.24
C ILE A 51 -4.96 -5.28 15.70
N ILE A 52 -4.60 -4.40 16.64
CA ILE A 52 -3.26 -4.35 17.24
C ILE A 52 -3.33 -4.83 18.69
N LYS A 53 -2.49 -5.81 19.05
CA LYS A 53 -2.38 -6.28 20.43
C LYS A 53 -1.57 -5.27 21.24
N LYS A 54 -2.11 -4.83 22.38
CA LYS A 54 -1.38 -3.91 23.26
C LYS A 54 -0.17 -4.56 23.91
N ASP A 55 -0.33 -5.82 24.30
CA ASP A 55 0.71 -6.61 24.97
C ASP A 55 1.29 -7.65 24.00
N LYS A 56 2.58 -7.53 23.70
CA LYS A 56 3.28 -8.47 22.82
C LYS A 56 3.23 -9.89 23.38
N GLY A 57 2.93 -10.87 22.53
CA GLY A 57 2.85 -12.28 22.90
C GLY A 57 1.60 -12.71 23.67
N ARG A 58 0.69 -11.78 24.03
CA ARG A 58 -0.53 -12.13 24.77
C ARG A 58 -1.46 -13.05 23.98
N VAL A 59 -1.83 -14.20 24.51
CA VAL A 59 -2.77 -15.12 23.82
C VAL A 59 -4.21 -14.61 23.95
N ILE A 60 -4.93 -14.52 22.83
CA ILE A 60 -6.35 -14.18 22.84
C ILE A 60 -7.18 -15.45 23.04
N ARG A 61 -8.14 -15.41 23.98
CA ARG A 61 -8.87 -16.60 24.43
C ARG A 61 -9.72 -17.27 23.34
N LYS A 62 -10.32 -16.48 22.45
CA LYS A 62 -11.20 -16.98 21.38
C LYS A 62 -10.39 -17.65 20.28
N ASN A 63 -10.95 -18.69 19.65
CA ASN A 63 -10.24 -19.52 18.65
C ASN A 63 -9.62 -18.70 17.52
N ILE A 64 -10.38 -17.78 16.92
CA ILE A 64 -9.85 -16.92 15.86
C ILE A 64 -8.69 -16.03 16.35
N GLY A 65 -8.73 -15.59 17.61
CA GLY A 65 -7.65 -14.78 18.17
C GLY A 65 -6.37 -15.57 18.45
N ARG A 66 -6.37 -16.90 18.33
CA ARG A 66 -5.16 -17.72 18.51
C ARG A 66 -4.20 -17.60 17.33
N ILE A 67 -4.70 -17.30 16.12
CA ILE A 67 -3.84 -17.03 14.95
C ILE A 67 -3.26 -15.62 14.98
N PHE A 68 -3.80 -14.73 15.82
CA PHE A 68 -3.41 -13.32 15.82
C PHE A 68 -2.01 -13.08 16.41
N ARG A 69 -1.16 -12.46 15.59
CA ARG A 69 0.11 -11.83 15.97
C ARG A 69 -0.13 -10.38 16.43
N GLN A 70 0.94 -9.61 16.57
CA GLN A 70 0.88 -8.25 17.11
C GLN A 70 -0.04 -7.33 16.29
N HIS A 71 0.00 -7.39 14.97
CA HIS A 71 -0.82 -6.62 14.04
C HIS A 71 -1.62 -7.58 13.15
N ASN A 72 -2.92 -7.38 13.00
CA ASN A 72 -3.79 -8.31 12.31
C ASN A 72 -4.74 -7.54 11.39
N ILE A 73 -4.71 -7.88 10.11
CA ILE A 73 -5.49 -7.22 9.08
C ILE A 73 -6.63 -8.15 8.68
N VAL A 74 -7.85 -7.64 8.71
CA VAL A 74 -9.04 -8.40 8.38
C VAL A 74 -9.87 -7.59 7.39
N GLU A 75 -10.08 -8.15 6.20
CA GLU A 75 -11.02 -7.62 5.22
C GLU A 75 -12.37 -8.30 5.37
N TYR A 76 -13.43 -7.52 5.26
CA TYR A 76 -14.79 -8.05 5.24
C TYR A 76 -15.11 -8.57 3.85
N LYS A 77 -15.69 -9.77 3.82
CA LYS A 77 -16.30 -10.32 2.62
C LYS A 77 -17.75 -10.69 2.92
N SER A 78 -18.65 -10.26 2.04
CA SER A 78 -20.07 -10.59 2.15
C SER A 78 -20.25 -12.12 2.12
N PRO A 79 -21.14 -12.70 2.95
CA PRO A 79 -21.42 -14.13 2.92
C PRO A 79 -22.10 -14.58 1.61
N LEU A 80 -22.60 -13.64 0.82
CA LEU A 80 -23.19 -13.90 -0.50
C LEU A 80 -22.14 -13.86 -1.63
N ASP A 81 -20.92 -13.41 -1.33
CA ASP A 81 -19.84 -13.36 -2.29
C ASP A 81 -18.96 -14.61 -2.22
N TYR A 82 -18.23 -14.85 -3.30
CA TYR A 82 -17.13 -15.81 -3.32
C TYR A 82 -15.81 -15.14 -2.91
N LEU A 83 -14.96 -15.89 -2.20
CA LEU A 83 -13.58 -15.49 -1.88
C LEU A 83 -12.66 -15.86 -3.05
N SER A 84 -12.24 -14.87 -3.82
CA SER A 84 -11.37 -15.08 -4.98
C SER A 84 -9.88 -15.02 -4.60
N ILE A 85 -9.03 -15.45 -5.54
CA ILE A 85 -7.58 -15.25 -5.41
C ILE A 85 -7.21 -13.76 -5.40
N ASP A 86 -8.00 -12.91 -6.07
CA ASP A 86 -7.79 -11.47 -6.09
C ASP A 86 -8.07 -10.86 -4.72
N ASP A 87 -9.07 -11.36 -3.98
CA ASP A 87 -9.33 -10.95 -2.60
C ASP A 87 -8.10 -11.24 -1.70
N PHE A 88 -7.47 -12.41 -1.89
CA PHE A 88 -6.24 -12.75 -1.18
C PHE A 88 -5.10 -11.77 -1.49
N TYR A 89 -4.84 -11.49 -2.78
CA TYR A 89 -3.77 -10.57 -3.16
C TYR A 89 -4.06 -9.12 -2.77
N LYS A 90 -5.32 -8.70 -2.73
CA LYS A 90 -5.74 -7.40 -2.21
C LYS A 90 -5.33 -7.26 -0.73
N VAL A 91 -5.72 -8.23 0.11
CA VAL A 91 -5.38 -8.24 1.55
C VAL A 91 -3.86 -8.32 1.76
N TYR A 92 -3.19 -9.15 0.95
CA TYR A 92 -1.73 -9.26 1.00
C TYR A 92 -1.06 -7.93 0.65
N GLY A 93 -1.52 -7.24 -0.39
CA GLY A 93 -1.06 -5.91 -0.76
C GLY A 93 -1.26 -4.89 0.37
N TYR A 94 -2.44 -4.89 1.02
CA TYR A 94 -2.70 -4.05 2.18
C TYR A 94 -1.72 -4.31 3.33
N THR A 95 -1.37 -5.57 3.56
CA THR A 95 -0.37 -5.97 4.56
C THR A 95 1.00 -5.39 4.25
N CYS A 96 1.43 -5.44 2.99
CA CYS A 96 2.68 -4.83 2.56
C CYS A 96 2.67 -3.31 2.71
N PHE A 97 1.58 -2.63 2.29
CA PHE A 97 1.46 -1.19 2.44
C PHE A 97 1.50 -0.77 3.91
N TYR A 98 0.72 -1.41 4.77
CA TYR A 98 0.71 -1.14 6.21
C TYR A 98 2.08 -1.36 6.85
N LYS A 99 2.81 -2.42 6.46
CA LYS A 99 4.18 -2.68 6.91
C LYS A 99 5.14 -1.57 6.48
N SER A 100 5.01 -1.09 5.24
CA SER A 100 5.91 -0.08 4.66
C SER A 100 5.59 1.34 5.10
N ASP A 101 4.36 1.61 5.54
CA ASP A 101 3.88 2.93 5.96
C ASP A 101 4.33 3.25 7.40
N THR A 102 5.64 3.25 7.61
CA THR A 102 6.27 3.54 8.90
C THR A 102 7.49 4.43 8.68
N SER A 103 7.80 5.28 9.67
CA SER A 103 8.89 6.25 9.54
C SER A 103 10.28 5.64 9.73
N GLN A 104 10.38 4.42 10.28
CA GLN A 104 11.64 3.73 10.52
C GLN A 104 11.64 2.38 9.82
N MET A 105 12.82 1.99 9.32
CA MET A 105 13.00 0.69 8.67
C MET A 105 12.53 -0.44 9.59
N ASP A 106 11.70 -1.31 9.04
CA ASP A 106 11.24 -2.55 9.69
C ASP A 106 10.57 -2.36 11.07
N SER A 107 9.91 -1.22 11.29
CA SER A 107 9.18 -0.93 12.54
C SER A 107 8.12 -1.99 12.89
N ILE A 108 7.53 -2.61 11.86
CA ILE A 108 6.58 -3.72 11.97
C ILE A 108 7.21 -4.94 11.28
N PRO A 109 7.80 -5.89 12.02
CA PRO A 109 8.33 -7.12 11.45
C PRO A 109 7.24 -7.94 10.77
N ILE A 110 7.57 -8.62 9.68
CA ILE A 110 6.56 -9.39 8.93
C ILE A 110 6.01 -10.57 9.74
N GLU A 111 6.82 -11.12 10.64
CA GLU A 111 6.46 -12.20 11.55
C GLU A 111 5.46 -11.78 12.63
N GLU A 112 5.22 -10.47 12.76
CA GLU A 112 4.27 -9.86 13.69
C GLU A 112 2.92 -9.52 13.02
N LEU A 113 2.78 -9.79 11.71
CA LEU A 113 1.56 -9.56 10.92
C LEU A 113 0.78 -10.86 10.67
N THR A 114 -0.55 -10.79 10.81
CA THR A 114 -1.51 -11.87 10.46
C THR A 114 -2.56 -11.35 9.50
#